data_AF-A3YZK0-F1
#
_entry.id   AF-A3YZK0-F1
#
_cell.length_a   1.000
_cell.length_b   1.000
_cell.length_c   1.000
_cell.angle_alpha   90.00
_cell.angle_beta   90.00
_cell.angle_gamma   90.00
#
_symmetry.space_group_name_H-M   'P 1'
#
loop_
_entity.id
_entity.type
_entity.pdbx_description
1 polymer ?
#
loop_
_entity_poly.entity_id
_entity_poly.type
_entity_poly.pdbx_seq_one_letter_code
_entity_poly.pdbx_strand_id
1 'polypeptide(L)'
;MSFDAHSLERLRQLGRQLPQPLPAPTPPVSAKPRASEQRHQVELERDPEQLFRELMQVSPDGTVPPHLMERLRGLEANRSAQEASERRAPAGQSAAPATQSQPGRRSGPGRSTPPRADPRLAAEHADLYTAFHSLLLEGEEDD
;
A
#
# COMPACT_ATOMS: atom_id res chain seq x y z
N MET A 1 -65.68 7.26 11.32
CA MET A 1 -65.37 5.86 10.98
C MET A 1 -64.65 5.23 12.15
N SER A 2 -65.36 4.51 13.02
CA SER A 2 -64.80 3.83 14.20
C SER A 2 -64.53 2.36 13.89
N PHE A 3 -63.43 1.81 14.41
CA PHE A 3 -63.11 0.39 14.30
C PHE A 3 -63.88 -0.43 15.34
N ASP A 4 -64.55 -1.50 14.91
CA ASP A 4 -65.26 -2.43 15.79
C ASP A 4 -64.27 -3.26 16.63
N ALA A 5 -64.69 -3.70 17.82
CA ALA A 5 -63.85 -4.47 18.74
C ALA A 5 -63.23 -5.73 18.10
N HIS A 6 -63.99 -6.40 17.22
CA HIS A 6 -63.52 -7.57 16.48
C HIS A 6 -62.44 -7.23 15.44
N SER A 7 -62.48 -6.03 14.86
CA SER A 7 -61.47 -5.58 13.88
C SER A 7 -60.12 -5.30 14.54
N LEU A 8 -60.13 -4.76 15.76
CA LEU A 8 -58.93 -4.58 16.58
C LEU A 8 -58.31 -5.92 17.00
N GLU A 9 -59.15 -6.90 17.33
CA GLU A 9 -58.69 -8.23 17.69
C GLU A 9 -58.04 -8.96 16.50
N ARG A 10 -58.66 -8.89 15.32
CA ARG A 10 -58.07 -9.42 14.08
C ARG A 10 -56.75 -8.72 13.71
N LEU A 11 -56.66 -7.40 13.88
CA LEU A 11 -55.43 -6.64 13.65
C LEU A 11 -54.31 -7.05 14.61
N ARG A 12 -54.66 -7.27 15.89
CA ARG A 12 -53.73 -7.80 16.90
C ARG A 12 -53.28 -9.23 16.57
N GLN A 13 -54.17 -10.07 16.06
CA GLN A 13 -53.83 -11.42 15.62
C GLN A 13 -52.85 -11.40 14.43
N LEU A 14 -53.10 -10.55 13.43
CA LEU A 14 -52.19 -10.37 12.29
C LEU A 14 -50.85 -9.80 12.70
N GLY A 15 -50.82 -8.82 13.61
CA GLY A 15 -49.57 -8.28 14.17
C GLY A 15 -48.75 -9.30 14.98
N ARG A 16 -49.36 -10.42 15.39
CA ARG A 16 -48.69 -11.50 16.14
C ARG A 16 -48.31 -12.71 15.27
N GLN A 17 -48.81 -12.79 14.04
CA GLN A 17 -48.43 -13.84 13.11
C GLN A 17 -47.16 -13.43 12.36
N LEU A 18 -46.01 -13.73 12.94
CA LEU A 18 -44.75 -13.70 12.20
C LEU A 18 -44.71 -14.95 11.29
N PRO A 19 -44.49 -14.82 9.97
CA PRO A 19 -44.31 -15.97 9.10
C PRO A 19 -43.11 -16.81 9.59
N GLN A 20 -43.15 -18.12 9.32
CA GLN A 20 -42.07 -19.02 9.73
C GLN A 20 -40.72 -18.50 9.22
N PRO A 21 -39.69 -18.42 10.08
CA PRO A 21 -38.37 -18.02 9.64
C PRO A 21 -37.84 -19.01 8.60
N LEU A 22 -37.20 -18.47 7.57
CA LEU A 22 -36.52 -19.28 6.57
C LEU A 22 -35.48 -20.17 7.27
N PRO A 23 -35.26 -21.41 6.78
CA PRO A 23 -34.22 -22.27 7.33
C PRO A 23 -32.88 -21.52 7.26
N ALA A 24 -32.15 -21.51 8.38
CA ALA A 24 -30.83 -20.91 8.41
C ALA A 24 -29.95 -21.59 7.33
N PRO A 25 -29.16 -20.81 6.57
CA PRO A 25 -28.29 -21.37 5.56
C PRO A 25 -27.37 -22.40 6.21
N THR A 26 -27.26 -23.58 5.59
CA THR A 26 -26.41 -24.66 6.09
C THR A 26 -24.99 -24.10 6.22
N PRO A 27 -24.38 -24.13 7.41
CA PRO A 27 -23.02 -23.64 7.56
C PRO A 27 -22.11 -24.48 6.66
N PRO A 28 -21.27 -23.87 5.82
CA PRO A 28 -20.34 -24.62 5.00
C PRO A 28 -19.45 -25.43 5.93
N VAL A 29 -19.57 -26.75 5.86
CA VAL A 29 -18.67 -27.68 6.52
C VAL A 29 -17.29 -27.42 5.91
N SER A 30 -16.38 -26.83 6.70
CA SER A 30 -15.08 -26.30 6.28
C SER A 30 -15.14 -24.93 5.58
N ALA A 31 -15.37 -23.88 6.36
CA ALA A 31 -14.92 -22.54 5.97
C ALA A 31 -13.38 -22.49 6.01
N LYS A 32 -12.74 -22.85 4.89
CA LYS A 32 -11.41 -22.35 4.57
C LYS A 32 -11.48 -20.81 4.56
N PRO A 33 -10.42 -20.10 4.98
CA PRO A 33 -10.46 -18.64 5.13
C PRO A 33 -10.74 -17.99 3.76
N ARG A 34 -11.96 -17.45 3.60
CA ARG A 34 -12.45 -16.76 2.39
C ARG A 34 -11.77 -15.42 2.06
N ALA A 35 -10.60 -15.14 2.62
CA ALA A 35 -9.91 -13.86 2.42
C ALA A 35 -8.81 -13.92 1.34
N SER A 36 -8.34 -15.11 0.96
CA SER A 36 -7.21 -15.28 0.03
C SER A 36 -7.48 -16.26 -1.13
N GLU A 37 -8.66 -16.88 -1.17
CA GLU A 37 -8.86 -18.13 -1.92
C GLU A 37 -9.18 -17.97 -3.42
N GLN A 38 -9.41 -16.76 -3.94
CA GLN A 38 -9.59 -16.54 -5.38
C GLN A 38 -9.00 -15.20 -5.83
N ARG A 39 -7.80 -14.85 -5.37
CA ARG A 39 -7.08 -13.78 -6.08
C ARG A 39 -6.73 -14.31 -7.46
N HIS A 40 -7.17 -13.60 -8.50
CA HIS A 40 -6.74 -13.90 -9.86
C HIS A 40 -5.21 -13.81 -9.90
N GLN A 41 -4.58 -14.65 -10.70
CA GLN A 41 -3.13 -14.75 -10.72
C GLN A 41 -2.49 -13.39 -11.16
N VAL A 42 -3.21 -12.63 -11.98
CA VAL A 42 -2.97 -11.22 -12.32
C VAL A 42 -2.79 -10.32 -11.09
N GLU A 43 -3.47 -10.57 -9.98
CA GLU A 43 -3.36 -9.76 -8.76
C GLU A 43 -2.16 -10.15 -7.88
N LEU A 44 -1.62 -11.36 -8.07
CA LEU A 44 -0.51 -11.90 -7.29
C LEU A 44 0.83 -11.70 -8.00
N GLU A 45 0.81 -11.60 -9.33
CA GLU A 45 2.01 -11.49 -10.15
C GLU A 45 2.81 -10.22 -9.83
N ARG A 46 4.14 -10.34 -9.73
CA ARG A 46 5.06 -9.24 -9.38
C ARG A 46 5.98 -8.86 -10.54
N ASP A 47 6.14 -9.75 -11.51
CA ASP A 47 6.92 -9.46 -12.71
C ASP A 47 6.02 -8.70 -13.73
N PRO A 48 6.40 -7.48 -14.17
CA PRO A 48 5.62 -6.73 -15.14
C PRO A 48 5.39 -7.49 -16.45
N GLU A 49 6.37 -8.28 -16.92
CA GLU A 49 6.23 -9.03 -18.18
C GLU A 49 5.20 -10.15 -18.06
N GLN A 50 5.22 -10.87 -16.95
CA GLN A 50 4.27 -11.95 -16.67
C GLN A 50 2.87 -11.41 -16.42
N LEU A 51 2.75 -10.29 -15.69
CA LEU A 51 1.49 -9.59 -15.48
C LEU A 51 0.83 -9.20 -16.81
N PHE A 52 1.60 -8.62 -17.73
CA PHE A 52 1.11 -8.25 -19.06
C PHE A 52 0.65 -9.47 -19.88
N ARG A 53 1.43 -10.57 -19.86
CA ARG A 53 1.08 -11.81 -20.57
C ARG A 53 -0.22 -12.41 -20.04
N GLU A 54 -0.43 -12.36 -18.74
CA GLU A 54 -1.65 -12.86 -18.13
C GLU A 54 -2.85 -11.96 -18.45
N LEU A 55 -2.67 -10.64 -18.40
CA LEU A 55 -3.67 -9.67 -18.83
C LEU A 55 -4.16 -9.92 -20.26
N MET A 56 -3.24 -10.22 -21.19
CA MET A 56 -3.56 -10.58 -22.56
C MET A 56 -4.32 -11.90 -22.69
N GLN A 57 -4.10 -12.86 -21.78
CA GLN A 57 -4.80 -14.15 -21.79
C GLN A 57 -6.22 -14.04 -21.22
N VAL A 58 -6.40 -13.25 -20.16
CA VAL A 58 -7.70 -13.10 -19.49
C VAL A 58 -8.61 -12.08 -20.15
N SER A 59 -8.04 -11.14 -20.94
CA SER A 59 -8.78 -10.11 -21.66
C SER A 59 -8.69 -10.31 -23.19
N PRO A 60 -9.47 -11.24 -23.76
CA PRO A 60 -9.55 -11.40 -25.22
C PRO A 60 -10.11 -10.17 -25.92
N ASP A 61 -10.92 -9.37 -25.22
CA ASP A 61 -11.50 -8.11 -25.71
C ASP A 61 -10.57 -6.90 -25.56
N GLY A 62 -9.38 -7.08 -24.97
CA GLY A 62 -8.41 -6.00 -24.72
C GLY A 62 -8.85 -4.94 -23.70
N THR A 63 -9.98 -5.17 -23.01
CA THR A 63 -10.45 -4.30 -21.94
C THR A 63 -9.80 -4.70 -20.61
N VAL A 64 -8.95 -3.84 -20.07
CA VAL A 64 -8.23 -4.08 -18.81
C VAL A 64 -8.70 -3.08 -17.74
N PRO A 65 -9.04 -3.55 -16.53
CA PRO A 65 -9.34 -2.66 -15.41
C PRO A 65 -8.23 -1.63 -15.11
N PRO A 66 -8.58 -0.37 -14.78
CA PRO A 66 -7.60 0.71 -14.63
C PRO A 66 -6.55 0.45 -13.56
N HIS A 67 -6.94 -0.16 -12.43
CA HIS A 67 -6.02 -0.48 -11.34
C HIS A 67 -4.93 -1.49 -11.73
N LEU A 68 -5.18 -2.39 -12.69
CA LEU A 68 -4.18 -3.35 -13.17
C LEU A 68 -3.16 -2.67 -14.10
N MET A 69 -3.60 -1.70 -14.90
CA MET A 69 -2.70 -0.87 -15.72
C MET A 69 -1.82 0.03 -14.88
N GLU A 70 -2.38 0.67 -13.84
CA GLU A 70 -1.60 1.47 -12.88
C GLU A 70 -0.55 0.61 -12.17
N ARG A 71 -0.93 -0.61 -11.77
CA ARG A 71 -0.01 -1.58 -11.15
C ARG A 71 1.12 -1.99 -12.09
N LEU A 72 0.79 -2.32 -13.35
CA LEU A 72 1.80 -2.66 -14.37
C LEU A 72 2.81 -1.51 -14.54
N ARG A 73 2.32 -0.28 -14.70
CA ARG A 73 3.17 0.92 -14.81
C ARG A 73 4.07 1.09 -13.58
N GLY A 74 3.55 0.87 -12.37
CA GLY A 74 4.32 0.96 -11.14
C GLY A 74 5.44 -0.08 -11.06
N LEU A 75 5.18 -1.32 -11.49
CA LEU A 75 6.18 -2.39 -11.53
C LEU A 75 7.27 -2.12 -12.57
N GLU A 76 6.90 -1.62 -13.76
CA GLU A 76 7.87 -1.23 -14.80
C GLU A 76 8.77 -0.07 -14.35
N ALA A 77 8.20 0.96 -13.71
CA ALA A 77 8.95 2.08 -13.20
C ALA A 77 9.95 1.66 -12.11
N ASN A 78 9.52 0.79 -11.20
CA ASN A 78 10.38 0.28 -10.12
C ASN A 78 11.53 -0.57 -10.70
N ARG A 79 11.23 -1.47 -11.63
CA ARG A 79 12.26 -2.26 -12.33
C ARG A 79 13.26 -1.36 -13.07
N SER A 80 12.78 -0.34 -13.78
CA SER A 80 13.65 0.61 -14.48
C SER A 80 14.57 1.37 -13.53
N ALA A 81 14.05 1.77 -12.36
CA ALA A 81 14.84 2.43 -11.32
C ALA A 81 15.89 1.47 -10.69
N GLN A 82 15.53 0.20 -10.47
CA GLN A 82 16.46 -0.82 -10.00
C GLN A 82 17.59 -1.05 -11.01
N GLU A 83 17.27 -1.22 -12.28
CA GLU A 83 18.26 -1.39 -13.35
C GLU A 83 19.18 -0.16 -13.49
N ALA A 84 18.64 1.05 -13.33
CA ALA A 84 19.44 2.28 -13.32
C ALA A 84 20.40 2.35 -12.12
N SER A 85 19.97 1.90 -10.94
CA SER A 85 20.79 1.84 -9.73
C SER A 85 21.92 0.80 -9.86
N GLU A 86 21.61 -0.39 -10.38
CA GLU A 86 22.59 -1.46 -10.61
C GLU A 86 23.64 -1.09 -11.65
N ARG A 87 23.26 -0.35 -12.71
CA ARG A 87 24.21 0.18 -13.70
C ARG A 87 25.11 1.30 -13.15
N ARG A 88 24.71 1.96 -12.06
CA ARG A 88 25.46 3.06 -11.43
C ARG A 88 26.40 2.59 -10.33
N ALA A 89 26.41 1.31 -9.98
CA ALA A 89 27.38 0.72 -9.06
C ALA A 89 28.62 0.21 -9.80
N PRO A 90 29.75 0.95 -9.83
CA PRO A 90 31.01 0.36 -10.24
C PRO A 90 31.49 -0.59 -9.13
N ALA A 91 32.03 -1.74 -9.54
CA ALA A 91 32.84 -2.58 -8.68
C ALA A 91 34.02 -1.76 -8.12
N GLY A 92 33.94 -1.39 -6.84
CA GLY A 92 34.93 -0.55 -6.16
C GLY A 92 35.10 -0.98 -4.71
N GLN A 93 36.15 -1.75 -4.47
CA GLN A 93 36.56 -2.31 -3.19
C GLN A 93 37.11 -1.23 -2.25
N SER A 94 36.97 -1.50 -0.94
CA SER A 94 37.92 -1.14 0.13
C SER A 94 38.31 0.33 0.32
N ALA A 95 37.79 0.94 1.40
CA ALA A 95 38.63 1.60 2.40
C ALA A 95 37.79 2.01 3.62
N ALA A 96 37.97 1.30 4.73
CA ALA A 96 37.93 1.99 6.02
C ALA A 96 39.15 2.94 6.07
N PRO A 97 38.99 4.12 6.68
CA PRO A 97 39.76 4.31 7.91
C PRO A 97 38.91 4.89 9.04
N ALA A 98 39.23 4.41 10.23
CA ALA A 98 38.82 4.98 11.50
C ALA A 98 39.22 6.46 11.61
N THR A 99 38.40 7.28 12.25
CA THR A 99 38.93 8.40 13.03
C THR A 99 38.01 8.83 14.18
N GLN A 100 38.54 8.59 15.38
CA GLN A 100 38.51 9.44 16.58
C GLN A 100 37.30 9.49 17.52
N SER A 101 37.57 8.90 18.68
CA SER A 101 36.93 8.95 19.98
C SER A 101 36.86 10.37 20.61
N GLN A 102 35.68 10.71 21.17
CA GLN A 102 35.33 11.35 22.48
C GLN A 102 36.25 12.43 23.15
N PRO A 103 35.87 13.18 24.23
CA PRO A 103 34.63 13.20 25.04
C PRO A 103 34.06 14.61 25.46
N GLY A 104 32.81 14.61 25.93
CA GLY A 104 32.39 15.34 27.15
C GLY A 104 31.80 16.76 27.03
N ARG A 105 30.60 16.96 27.60
CA ARG A 105 30.36 17.84 28.77
C ARG A 105 28.86 17.91 29.17
N ARG A 106 28.61 17.46 30.40
CA ARG A 106 27.75 18.06 31.45
C ARG A 106 26.23 18.11 31.22
N SER A 107 25.55 17.16 31.89
CA SER A 107 24.14 17.24 32.27
C SER A 107 23.84 18.49 33.09
N GLY A 108 22.79 19.20 32.71
CA GLY A 108 22.09 20.22 33.51
C GLY A 108 20.58 20.10 33.21
N PRO A 109 19.70 20.26 34.21
CA PRO A 109 18.27 20.02 34.05
C PRO A 109 17.59 21.26 33.46
N GLY A 110 16.78 21.07 32.43
CA GLY A 110 15.83 22.08 31.94
C GLY A 110 16.30 22.88 30.73
N ARG A 111 16.13 22.32 29.53
CA ARG A 111 15.79 23.07 28.30
C ARG A 111 15.30 22.09 27.23
N SER A 112 14.08 22.29 26.74
CA SER A 112 13.54 21.61 25.56
C SER A 112 14.46 21.88 24.37
N THR A 113 15.32 20.90 24.07
CA THR A 113 16.18 20.90 22.89
C THR A 113 15.41 20.24 21.74
N PRO A 114 15.53 20.74 20.49
CA PRO A 114 14.97 20.03 19.35
C PRO A 114 15.57 18.61 19.30
N PRO A 115 14.82 17.61 18.80
CA PRO A 115 15.33 16.25 18.72
C PRO A 115 16.67 16.29 17.99
N ARG A 116 17.70 15.71 18.64
CA ARG A 116 19.02 15.53 18.07
C ARG A 116 18.84 14.86 16.71
N ALA A 117 19.23 15.57 15.64
CA ALA A 117 19.13 15.04 14.29
C ALA A 117 19.85 13.69 14.24
N ASP A 118 19.13 12.63 13.84
CA ASP A 118 19.71 11.30 13.70
C ASP A 118 20.74 11.35 12.57
N PRO A 119 22.03 11.05 12.85
CA PRO A 119 23.08 11.09 11.83
C PRO A 119 22.85 10.06 10.72
N ARG A 120 22.03 9.03 10.98
CA ARG A 120 21.58 8.06 9.99
C ARG A 120 20.63 8.65 8.97
N LEU A 121 19.63 9.41 9.43
CA LEU A 121 18.73 10.13 8.53
C LEU A 121 19.48 11.18 7.71
N ALA A 122 20.47 11.85 8.31
CA ALA A 122 21.33 12.78 7.60
C ALA A 122 22.15 12.10 6.46
N ALA A 123 22.60 10.86 6.67
CA ALA A 123 23.30 10.08 5.64
C ALA A 123 22.35 9.51 4.59
N GLU A 124 21.19 8.98 4.99
CA GLU A 124 20.17 8.42 4.09
C GLU A 124 19.57 9.48 3.16
N HIS A 125 19.48 10.74 3.62
CA HIS A 125 18.93 11.84 2.83
C HIS A 125 20.01 12.71 2.17
N ALA A 126 21.31 12.42 2.35
CA ALA A 126 22.40 13.20 1.73
C ALA A 126 22.28 13.25 0.20
N ASP A 127 21.89 12.14 -0.41
CA ASP A 127 21.66 12.03 -1.85
C ASP A 127 20.45 12.89 -2.29
N LEU A 128 19.39 12.92 -1.48
CA LEU A 128 18.20 13.73 -1.74
C LEU A 128 18.50 15.23 -1.61
N TYR A 129 19.28 15.64 -0.62
CA TYR A 129 19.73 17.03 -0.48
C TYR A 129 20.61 17.45 -1.66
N THR A 130 21.45 16.54 -2.17
CA THR A 130 22.29 16.81 -3.34
C THR A 130 21.46 16.93 -4.62
N ALA A 131 20.50 16.02 -4.84
CA ALA A 131 19.60 16.07 -5.99
C ALA A 131 18.70 17.32 -5.98
N PHE A 132 18.19 17.71 -4.80
CA PHE A 132 17.42 18.94 -4.65
C PHE A 132 18.27 20.18 -4.95
N HIS A 133 19.53 20.19 -4.51
CA HIS A 133 20.44 21.29 -4.82
C HIS A 133 20.77 21.38 -6.31
N SER A 134 20.96 20.25 -7.01
CA SER A 134 21.18 20.28 -8.46
C SER A 134 19.97 20.81 -9.21
N LEU A 135 18.74 20.43 -8.79
CA LEU A 135 17.50 20.93 -9.39
C LEU A 135 17.31 22.44 -9.21
N LEU A 136 17.74 23.00 -8.07
CA LEU A 136 17.71 24.44 -7.85
C LEU A 136 18.66 25.20 -8.76
N LEU A 137 19.86 24.64 -9.00
CA LEU A 137 20.87 25.25 -9.86
C LEU A 137 20.52 25.10 -11.35
N GLU A 138 20.01 23.94 -11.78
CA GLU A 138 19.59 23.66 -13.16
C GLU A 138 18.40 24.53 -13.60
N GLY A 139 17.63 25.09 -12.65
CA GLY A 139 16.54 26.02 -12.93
C GLY A 139 16.95 27.49 -13.15
N GLU A 140 18.21 27.86 -12.85
CA GLU A 140 18.75 29.22 -13.09
C GLU A 140 19.57 29.32 -14.39
N GLU A 141 19.70 28.24 -15.17
CA GLU A 141 20.50 28.19 -16.40
C GLU A 141 19.70 28.54 -17.68
N ASP A 142 18.43 28.92 -17.54
CA ASP A 142 17.53 29.34 -18.63
C ASP A 142 17.26 30.87 -18.55
N ASP A 143 18.28 31.69 -18.86
CA ASP A 143 18.12 33.10 -19.32
C ASP A 143 19.24 33.50 -20.30
#